data_AF-A0A512BW48-F1
#
_entry.id   AF-A0A512BW48-F1
#
_cell.length_a   1.000
_cell.length_b   1.000
_cell.length_c   1.000
_cell.angle_alpha   90.00
_cell.angle_beta   90.00
_cell.angle_gamma   90.00
#
_symmetry.space_group_name_H-M   'P 1'
#
loop_
_entity.id
_entity.type
_entity.pdbx_description
1 polymer ?
#
loop_
_entity_poly.entity_id
_entity_poly.type
_entity_poly.pdbx_seq_one_letter_code
_entity_poly.pdbx_strand_id
1 'polypeptide(L)'
;MEASLGTEVFIDYASSGREQPITMSGAEFVQRRRNAIDTLSKHHSFSNLLLTRDVDGVKGRCNYLILRFDRDFKGEDFYHSCGAYEFRFGKADDAWKITSVTQRALQSWGNRQLHAGTCKTDAQDIKA
;
A
#
# COMPACT_ATOMS: atom_id res chain seq x y z
N MET A 1 3.50 8.41 -9.67
CA MET A 1 2.28 8.07 -8.91
C MET A 1 1.13 9.02 -9.27
N GLU A 2 1.34 10.34 -9.32
CA GLU A 2 0.29 11.31 -9.68
C GLU A 2 -0.32 11.02 -11.07
N ALA A 3 0.51 10.79 -12.09
CA ALA A 3 0.03 10.52 -13.45
C ALA A 3 -0.78 9.21 -13.61
N SER A 4 -0.79 8.32 -12.62
CA SER A 4 -1.51 7.03 -12.68
C SER A 4 -2.85 7.02 -11.94
N LEU A 5 -3.18 8.09 -11.21
CA LEU A 5 -4.39 8.17 -10.39
C LEU A 5 -5.46 9.04 -11.07
N GLY A 6 -6.72 8.73 -10.81
CA GLY A 6 -7.83 9.62 -11.16
C GLY A 6 -7.86 10.86 -10.26
N THR A 7 -8.72 11.82 -10.61
CA THR A 7 -8.96 13.02 -9.79
C THR A 7 -9.34 12.65 -8.37
N GLU A 8 -10.19 11.63 -8.23
CA GLU A 8 -10.53 10.98 -6.97
C GLU A 8 -10.11 9.51 -7.00
N VAL A 9 -9.71 9.00 -5.84
CA VAL A 9 -9.34 7.61 -5.63
C VAL A 9 -9.97 7.09 -4.35
N PHE A 10 -10.64 5.94 -4.45
CA PHE A 10 -11.10 5.17 -3.30
C PHE A 10 -10.01 4.21 -2.83
N ILE A 11 -9.72 4.19 -1.53
CA ILE A 11 -8.73 3.31 -0.91
C ILE A 11 -9.40 2.48 0.18
N ASP A 12 -9.25 1.16 0.11
CA ASP A 12 -9.67 0.23 1.17
C ASP A 12 -8.49 -0.67 1.56
N TYR A 13 -7.83 -0.33 2.66
CA TYR A 13 -6.78 -1.14 3.29
C TYR A 13 -7.23 -1.73 4.63
N ALA A 14 -8.54 -1.81 4.89
CA ALA A 14 -9.07 -2.23 6.19
C ALA A 14 -8.59 -3.63 6.58
N SER A 15 -8.45 -4.53 5.61
CA SER A 15 -7.95 -5.90 5.85
C SER A 15 -6.51 -5.95 6.37
N SER A 16 -5.71 -4.90 6.16
CA SER A 16 -4.34 -4.78 6.69
C SER A 16 -4.29 -4.13 8.09
N GLY A 17 -5.44 -3.67 8.61
CA GLY A 17 -5.54 -2.96 9.89
C GLY A 17 -4.98 -1.53 9.88
N ARG A 18 -4.72 -0.95 8.69
CA ARG A 18 -4.07 0.37 8.56
C ARG A 18 -5.03 1.55 8.60
N GLU A 19 -6.02 1.58 7.71
CA GLU A 19 -6.94 2.71 7.58
C GLU A 19 -8.33 2.24 7.18
N GLN A 20 -9.36 2.97 7.63
CA GLN A 20 -10.73 2.75 7.19
C GLN A 20 -10.87 3.12 5.71
N PRO A 21 -11.81 2.50 4.97
CA PRO A 21 -12.03 2.83 3.58
C PRO A 21 -12.40 4.30 3.40
N ILE A 22 -11.78 4.98 2.43
CA ILE A 22 -11.96 6.42 2.22
C ILE A 22 -11.76 6.80 0.75
N THR A 23 -12.53 7.77 0.28
CA THR A 23 -12.30 8.46 -1.00
C THR A 23 -11.56 9.77 -0.73
N MET A 24 -10.54 10.05 -1.52
CA MET A 24 -9.77 11.30 -1.45
C MET A 24 -9.30 11.72 -2.84
N SER A 25 -8.76 12.94 -2.96
CA SER A 25 -8.14 13.33 -4.24
C SER A 25 -6.87 12.52 -4.52
N GLY A 26 -6.56 12.31 -5.80
CA GLY A 26 -5.30 11.64 -6.19
C GLY A 26 -4.06 12.36 -5.64
N ALA A 27 -4.09 13.70 -5.60
CA ALA A 27 -3.03 14.52 -5.02
C ALA A 27 -2.88 14.31 -3.51
N GLU A 28 -4.00 14.28 -2.77
CA GLU A 28 -4.00 14.01 -1.33
C GLU A 28 -3.46 12.61 -1.03
N PHE A 29 -3.86 11.60 -1.81
CA PHE A 29 -3.33 10.25 -1.66
C PHE A 29 -1.81 10.21 -1.80
N VAL A 30 -1.27 10.83 -2.85
CA VAL A 30 0.18 10.90 -3.07
C VAL A 30 0.87 11.63 -1.91
N GLN A 31 0.30 12.74 -1.45
CA GLN A 31 0.87 13.51 -0.36
C GLN A 31 0.90 12.71 0.94
N ARG A 32 -0.16 11.96 1.26
CA ARG A 32 -0.18 11.06 2.43
C ARG A 32 0.92 10.00 2.36
N ARG A 33 1.19 9.43 1.17
CA ARG A 33 2.29 8.45 1.00
C ARG A 33 3.68 9.07 1.07
N ARG A 34 3.84 10.32 0.63
CA ARG A 34 5.08 11.09 0.79
C ARG A 34 5.33 11.50 2.24
N ASN A 35 4.26 11.86 2.96
CA ASN A 35 4.32 12.33 4.35
C ASN A 35 4.45 11.21 5.38
N ALA A 36 4.16 9.97 4.99
CA ALA A 36 4.45 8.82 5.84
C ALA A 36 5.96 8.80 6.12
N ILE A 37 6.36 9.13 7.35
CA ILE A 37 7.74 9.01 7.80
C ILE A 37 8.08 7.53 7.75
N ASP A 38 8.76 7.15 6.68
CA ASP A 38 8.96 5.76 6.33
C ASP A 38 10.36 5.60 5.76
N THR A 39 11.28 5.18 6.61
CA THR A 39 12.69 4.97 6.26
C THR A 39 12.95 3.59 5.67
N LEU A 40 11.89 2.77 5.51
CA LEU A 40 12.03 1.40 5.05
C LEU A 40 12.31 1.37 3.54
N SER A 41 13.32 0.59 3.16
CA SER A 41 13.50 0.17 1.77
C SER A 41 12.39 -0.80 1.40
N LYS A 42 11.56 -0.47 0.41
CA LYS A 42 10.43 -1.30 -0.01
C LYS A 42 10.52 -1.76 -1.45
N HIS A 43 10.14 -3.01 -1.69
CA HIS A 43 9.86 -3.52 -3.02
C HIS A 43 8.39 -3.96 -3.05
N HIS A 44 7.60 -3.30 -3.90
CA HIS A 44 6.24 -3.72 -4.22
C HIS A 44 6.25 -4.50 -5.54
N SER A 45 6.00 -5.79 -5.47
CA SER A 45 5.82 -6.63 -6.66
C SER A 45 4.37 -7.04 -6.77
N PHE A 46 3.88 -7.17 -8.00
CA PHE A 46 2.58 -7.78 -8.27
C PHE A 46 2.71 -8.83 -9.38
N SER A 47 1.80 -9.80 -9.37
CA SER A 47 1.78 -10.89 -10.36
C SER A 47 0.35 -11.34 -10.66
N ASN A 48 0.18 -12.09 -11.74
CA ASN A 48 -1.10 -12.68 -12.15
C ASN A 48 -2.22 -11.64 -12.29
N LEU A 49 -1.94 -10.52 -12.98
CA LEU A 49 -2.95 -9.50 -13.27
C LEU A 49 -4.02 -10.07 -14.20
N LEU A 50 -5.24 -10.12 -13.69
CA LEU A 50 -6.44 -10.43 -14.45
C LEU A 50 -7.25 -9.14 -14.63
N LEU A 51 -7.50 -8.76 -15.87
CA LEU A 51 -8.36 -7.64 -16.23
C LEU A 51 -9.72 -8.15 -16.69
N THR A 52 -10.79 -7.56 -16.16
CA THR A 52 -12.17 -7.85 -16.55
C THR A 52 -12.88 -6.54 -16.85
N ARG A 53 -13.63 -6.51 -17.95
CA ARG A 53 -14.50 -5.37 -18.28
C ARG A 53 -15.90 -5.63 -17.76
N ASP A 54 -16.53 -4.62 -17.18
CA ASP A 54 -17.94 -4.63 -16.81
C ASP A 54 -18.64 -3.33 -17.23
N VAL A 55 -19.91 -3.19 -16.82
CA VAL A 55 -20.75 -2.04 -17.16
C VAL A 55 -20.23 -0.72 -16.57
N ASP A 56 -19.50 -0.80 -15.46
CA ASP A 56 -19.00 0.35 -14.70
C ASP A 56 -17.55 0.72 -15.08
N GLY A 57 -16.86 -0.12 -15.88
CA GLY A 57 -15.51 0.15 -16.36
C GLY A 57 -14.63 -1.09 -16.48
N VAL A 58 -13.36 -0.95 -16.09
CA VAL A 58 -12.39 -2.05 -16.08
C VAL A 58 -11.96 -2.32 -14.65
N LYS A 59 -11.98 -3.59 -14.26
CA LYS A 59 -11.49 -4.09 -12.98
C LYS A 59 -10.20 -4.85 -13.19
N GLY A 60 -9.28 -4.73 -12.24
CA GLY A 60 -8.05 -5.54 -12.19
C GLY A 60 -7.96 -6.29 -10.87
N ARG A 61 -7.52 -7.53 -10.91
CA ARG A 61 -7.15 -8.28 -9.70
C ARG A 61 -5.78 -8.90 -9.89
N CYS A 62 -4.93 -8.79 -8.89
CA CYS A 62 -3.59 -9.38 -8.93
C CYS A 62 -3.13 -9.79 -7.53
N ASN A 63 -2.10 -10.62 -7.47
CA ASN A 63 -1.40 -10.90 -6.22
C ASN A 63 -0.39 -9.78 -5.94
N TYR A 64 -0.09 -9.52 -4.68
CA TYR A 64 1.02 -8.64 -4.30
C TYR A 64 1.97 -9.33 -3.32
N LEU A 65 3.24 -8.92 -3.39
CA LEU A 65 4.26 -9.13 -2.38
C LEU A 65 4.90 -7.78 -2.08
N ILE A 66 4.92 -7.40 -0.80
CA ILE A 66 5.61 -6.21 -0.34
C ILE A 66 6.73 -6.65 0.58
N LEU A 67 7.96 -6.44 0.14
CA LEU A 67 9.15 -6.60 0.95
C LEU A 67 9.50 -5.24 1.56
N ARG A 68 9.82 -5.23 2.85
CA ARG A 68 10.24 -4.03 3.60
C ARG A 68 11.45 -4.40 4.43
N PHE A 69 12.46 -3.55 4.39
CA PHE A 69 13.72 -3.70 5.12
C PHE A 69 14.08 -2.38 5.82
N ASP A 70 14.52 -2.46 7.07
CA ASP A 70 15.15 -1.36 7.80
C ASP A 70 16.63 -1.67 7.98
N ARG A 71 17.49 -0.99 7.21
CA ARG A 71 18.94 -1.25 7.23
C ARG A 71 19.60 -0.92 8.57
N ASP A 72 18.98 -0.06 9.38
CA ASP A 72 19.55 0.42 10.63
C ASP A 72 19.01 -0.35 11.85
N PHE A 73 18.02 -1.23 11.66
CA PHE A 73 17.41 -1.99 12.75
C PHE A 73 18.36 -3.07 13.27
N LYS A 74 18.45 -3.20 14.59
CA LYS A 74 19.24 -4.27 15.24
C LYS A 74 18.33 -5.47 15.52
N GLY A 75 18.56 -6.57 14.81
CA GLY A 75 17.78 -7.80 14.93
C GLY A 75 17.10 -8.18 13.62
N GLU A 76 15.88 -8.70 13.68
CA GLU A 76 15.08 -8.99 12.49
C GLU A 76 14.67 -7.67 11.82
N ASP A 77 15.29 -7.39 10.68
CA ASP A 77 15.29 -6.11 9.99
C ASP A 77 14.22 -6.01 8.90
N PHE A 78 13.31 -6.98 8.82
CA PHE A 78 12.34 -7.07 7.75
C PHE A 78 10.90 -7.25 8.23
N TYR A 79 9.96 -6.74 7.44
CA TYR A 79 8.54 -7.05 7.60
C TYR A 79 7.84 -7.16 6.24
N HIS A 80 7.45 -8.37 5.90
CA HIS A 80 6.91 -8.71 4.60
C HIS A 80 5.42 -8.95 4.68
N SER A 81 4.70 -8.66 3.60
CA SER A 81 3.27 -8.90 3.51
C SER A 81 2.89 -9.34 2.11
N CYS A 82 1.97 -10.30 2.00
CA CYS A 82 1.39 -10.74 0.74
C CYS A 82 -0.14 -10.76 0.80
N GLY A 83 -0.76 -10.80 -0.37
CA GLY A 83 -2.21 -10.83 -0.52
C GLY A 83 -2.64 -10.53 -1.94
N ALA A 84 -3.82 -9.94 -2.09
CA ALA A 84 -4.37 -9.52 -3.37
C ALA A 84 -4.65 -8.01 -3.40
N TYR A 85 -4.48 -7.41 -4.58
CA TYR A 85 -5.04 -6.11 -4.91
C TYR A 85 -6.27 -6.28 -5.80
N GLU A 86 -7.26 -5.42 -5.58
CA GLU A 86 -8.38 -5.20 -6.48
C GLU A 86 -8.34 -3.72 -6.90
N PHE A 87 -8.38 -3.48 -8.20
CA PHE A 87 -8.35 -2.15 -8.80
C PHE A 87 -9.63 -1.87 -9.57
N ARG A 88 -10.05 -0.60 -9.58
CA ARG A 88 -10.90 -0.06 -10.63
C ARG A 88 -10.13 0.95 -11.45
N PHE A 89 -10.37 0.92 -12.77
CA PHE A 89 -9.81 1.85 -13.72
C PHE A 89 -10.92 2.67 -14.38
N GLY A 90 -10.73 3.98 -14.42
CA GLY A 90 -11.57 4.94 -15.15
C GLY A 90 -10.77 5.67 -16.21
N LYS A 91 -11.46 6.29 -17.17
CA LYS A 91 -10.81 7.20 -18.14
C LYS A 91 -10.80 8.63 -17.60
N ALA A 92 -9.64 9.27 -17.65
CA ALA A 92 -9.49 10.71 -17.43
C ALA A 92 -8.40 11.23 -18.37
N ASP A 93 -8.67 12.36 -19.03
CA ASP A 93 -7.79 12.97 -20.05
C ASP A 93 -7.31 11.95 -21.10
N ASP A 94 -8.26 11.17 -21.64
CA ASP A 94 -8.03 10.09 -22.61
C ASP A 94 -7.06 8.96 -22.17
N ALA A 95 -6.67 8.94 -20.90
CA ALA A 95 -5.82 7.91 -20.32
C ALA A 95 -6.57 7.08 -19.28
N TRP A 96 -6.19 5.79 -19.17
CA TRP A 96 -6.65 4.95 -18.07
C TRP A 96 -5.95 5.34 -16.77
N LYS A 97 -6.74 5.53 -15.73
CA LYS A 97 -6.28 5.90 -14.39
C LYS A 97 -6.87 4.96 -13.35
N ILE A 98 -6.13 4.74 -12.27
CA ILE A 98 -6.61 4.02 -11.10
C ILE A 98 -7.58 4.94 -10.33
N THR A 99 -8.82 4.49 -10.17
CA THR A 99 -9.87 5.19 -9.42
C THR A 99 -10.20 4.47 -8.11
N SER A 100 -9.73 3.24 -7.94
CA SER A 100 -9.90 2.48 -6.70
C SER A 100 -8.74 1.51 -6.48
N VAL A 101 -8.29 1.41 -5.24
CA VAL A 101 -7.34 0.40 -4.76
C VAL A 101 -7.86 -0.23 -3.49
N THR A 102 -8.16 -1.52 -3.54
CA THR A 102 -8.47 -2.33 -2.37
C THR A 102 -7.35 -3.33 -2.14
N GLN A 103 -6.88 -3.42 -0.90
CA GLN A 103 -5.92 -4.43 -0.47
C GLN A 103 -6.65 -5.51 0.35
N ARG A 104 -6.46 -6.77 -0.03
CA ARG A 104 -6.88 -7.95 0.74
C ARG A 104 -5.64 -8.64 1.28
N ALA A 105 -5.33 -8.41 2.56
CA ALA A 105 -4.18 -9.05 3.22
C ALA A 105 -4.41 -10.55 3.36
N LEU A 106 -3.41 -11.35 3.01
CA LEU A 106 -3.41 -12.79 3.23
C LEU A 106 -2.53 -13.14 4.43
N GLN A 107 -1.29 -12.67 4.41
CA GLN A 107 -0.32 -12.97 5.46
C GLN A 107 0.75 -11.88 5.55
N SER A 108 1.24 -11.67 6.76
CA SER A 108 2.46 -10.90 7.01
C SER A 108 3.40 -11.66 7.93
N TRP A 109 4.70 -11.46 7.78
CA TRP A 109 5.73 -12.11 8.59
C TRP A 109 6.96 -11.20 8.76
N GLY A 110 7.78 -11.53 9.76
CA GLY A 110 8.89 -10.70 10.21
C GLY A 110 8.51 -9.77 11.37
N ASN A 111 9.32 -8.73 11.55
CA ASN A 111 9.27 -7.84 12.69
C ASN A 111 8.11 -6.85 12.60
N ARG A 112 7.06 -7.08 13.41
CA ARG A 112 5.84 -6.27 13.42
C ARG A 112 6.08 -4.78 13.75
N GLN A 113 7.18 -4.43 14.41
CA GLN A 113 7.51 -3.02 14.68
C GLN A 113 7.74 -2.23 13.39
N LEU A 114 8.13 -2.89 12.30
CA LEU A 114 8.35 -2.27 10.99
C LEU A 114 7.05 -2.17 10.17
N HIS A 115 5.90 -2.61 10.70
CA HIS A 115 4.65 -2.60 9.94
C HIS A 115 4.13 -1.18 9.66
N ALA A 116 4.29 -0.23 10.58
CA ALA A 116 3.72 1.12 10.47
C ALA A 116 4.57 2.10 9.62
N GLY A 117 5.77 1.70 9.18
CA GLY A 117 6.82 2.65 8.84
C GLY A 117 7.49 3.11 10.14
N THR A 118 8.80 3.09 10.17
CA THR A 118 9.60 3.29 11.37
C THR A 118 9.47 4.72 11.91
N CYS A 119 8.83 4.86 13.08
CA CYS A 119 9.12 5.92 14.03
C CYS A 119 9.99 5.30 15.12
N LYS A 120 11.24 5.75 15.26
CA LYS A 120 12.04 5.44 16.45
C LYS A 120 11.34 6.09 17.65
N THR A 121 10.60 5.32 18.44
CA THR A 121 10.42 5.66 19.84
C THR A 121 11.71 5.29 20.55
N ASP A 122 12.45 6.30 21.00
CA ASP A 122 13.50 6.16 22.02
C ASP A 122 12.86 5.54 23.27
N ALA A 123 12.83 4.20 23.36
CA ALA A 123 12.38 3.50 24.55
C ALA A 123 12.77 2.01 24.54
N GLN A 124 14.06 1.72 24.45
CA GLN A 124 14.63 0.47 25.01
C GLN A 124 16.01 0.74 25.62
N ASP A 125 16.06 1.67 26.57
CA ASP A 125 17.11 1.73 27.58
C ASP A 125 16.45 2.01 28.94
N ILE A 126 15.76 1.01 29.49
CA ILE A 126 15.67 0.86 30.94
C ILE A 126 15.92 -0.62 31.24
N LYS A 127 17.21 -0.94 31.40
CA LYS A 127 17.62 -2.02 32.28
C LYS A 127 17.58 -1.50 33.72
N ALA A 128 16.77 -2.14 34.55
CA ALA A 128 17.10 -2.52 35.92
C ALA A 128 16.16 -3.67 36.32
#